data_AF-A0A139KNB8-F1
#
_entry.id   AF-A0A139KNB8-F1
#
_cell.length_a   1.000
_cell.length_b   1.000
_cell.length_c   1.000
_cell.angle_alpha   90.00
_cell.angle_beta   90.00
_cell.angle_gamma   90.00
#
_symmetry.space_group_name_H-M   'P 1'
#
loop_
_entity.id
_entity.type
_entity.pdbx_description
1 polymer ?
#
loop_
_entity_poly.entity_id
_entity_poly.type
_entity_poly.pdbx_seq_one_letter_code
_entity_poly.pdbx_strand_id
1 'polypeptide(L)'
;MAKINFYLLFNGNCEEAFNFYKSAFGIDFTFIGRYGDIPPQNGMPPISEDEKNKIENICLPIAEETVLMGADVCGYMAQNTVFGNNFSLYIEADSRGEADRLFAGLSTEGRVTMPMSEAHWGIILECLLISLV
;
A
#
# COMPACT_ATOMS: atom_id res chain seq x y z
N MET A 1 8.75 -15.15 16.65
CA MET A 1 8.55 -13.83 17.28
C MET A 1 7.44 -13.12 16.53
N ALA A 2 6.78 -12.13 17.14
CA ALA A 2 5.74 -11.35 16.46
C ALA A 2 6.35 -10.51 15.31
N LYS A 3 5.60 -10.34 14.21
CA LYS A 3 5.96 -9.47 13.08
C LYS A 3 5.06 -8.24 13.07
N ILE A 4 5.59 -7.10 12.66
CA ILE A 4 4.84 -5.85 12.47
C ILE A 4 4.79 -5.58 10.96
N ASN A 5 3.60 -5.38 10.43
CA ASN A 5 3.35 -5.07 9.02
C ASN A 5 2.52 -3.79 8.90
N PHE A 6 2.58 -3.16 7.74
CA PHE A 6 1.78 -1.97 7.44
C PHE A 6 0.49 -2.38 6.75
N TYR A 7 -0.63 -1.78 7.16
CA TYR A 7 -1.94 -2.03 6.57
C TYR A 7 -2.57 -0.72 6.14
N LEU A 8 -2.77 -0.56 4.83
CA LEU A 8 -3.28 0.66 4.21
C LEU A 8 -4.73 0.48 3.76
N LEU A 9 -5.58 1.45 4.09
CA LEU A 9 -6.97 1.47 3.64
C LEU A 9 -7.12 2.44 2.48
N PHE A 10 -7.88 2.05 1.48
CA PHE A 10 -8.10 2.79 0.23
C PHE A 10 -9.58 3.01 -0.03
N ASN A 11 -9.88 4.01 -0.85
CA ASN A 11 -11.25 4.36 -1.24
C ASN A 11 -11.58 3.83 -2.64
N GLY A 12 -11.44 2.52 -2.86
CA GLY A 12 -11.76 1.88 -4.13
C GLY A 12 -10.60 1.84 -5.13
N ASN A 13 -9.42 2.37 -4.77
CA ASN A 13 -8.22 2.41 -5.60
C ASN A 13 -7.07 1.52 -5.05
N CYS A 14 -7.36 0.58 -4.15
CA CYS A 14 -6.33 -0.30 -3.55
C CYS A 14 -5.52 -1.06 -4.62
N GLU A 15 -6.21 -1.68 -5.58
CA GLU A 15 -5.53 -2.48 -6.62
C GLU A 15 -4.61 -1.63 -7.50
N GLU A 16 -5.06 -0.44 -7.88
CA GLU A 16 -4.25 0.51 -8.66
C GLU A 16 -2.99 0.90 -7.88
N ALA A 17 -3.16 1.27 -6.61
CA ALA A 17 -2.04 1.64 -5.74
C ALA A 17 -1.04 0.50 -5.54
N PHE A 18 -1.54 -0.71 -5.32
CA PHE A 18 -0.68 -1.87 -5.13
C PHE A 18 0.03 -2.29 -6.42
N ASN A 19 -0.58 -2.13 -7.60
CA ASN A 19 0.12 -2.37 -8.87
C ASN A 19 1.24 -1.33 -9.10
N PHE A 20 1.03 -0.08 -8.68
CA PHE A 20 2.09 0.92 -8.67
C PHE A 20 3.24 0.53 -7.72
N TYR A 21 2.94 0.14 -6.48
CA TYR A 21 3.97 -0.30 -5.54
C TYR A 21 4.72 -1.54 -6.05
N LYS A 22 3.99 -2.54 -6.56
CA LYS A 22 4.52 -3.72 -7.22
C LYS A 22 5.56 -3.35 -8.29
N SER A 23 5.23 -2.40 -9.16
CA SER A 23 6.14 -1.91 -10.21
C SER A 23 7.35 -1.19 -9.64
N ALA A 24 7.18 -0.36 -8.60
CA ALA A 24 8.27 0.42 -8.02
C ALA A 24 9.28 -0.45 -7.25
N PHE A 25 8.80 -1.46 -6.51
CA PHE A 25 9.64 -2.41 -5.80
C PHE A 25 10.16 -3.54 -6.71
N GLY A 26 9.52 -3.79 -7.85
CA GLY A 26 9.88 -4.88 -8.76
C GLY A 26 9.60 -6.26 -8.19
N ILE A 27 8.56 -6.39 -7.36
CA ILE A 27 8.20 -7.61 -6.61
C ILE A 27 6.73 -7.95 -6.90
N ASP A 28 6.38 -9.23 -6.97
CA ASP A 28 5.01 -9.70 -7.15
C ASP A 28 4.19 -9.80 -5.85
N PHE A 29 2.86 -9.75 -5.98
CA PHE A 29 1.96 -10.01 -4.86
C PHE A 29 2.08 -11.46 -4.37
N THR A 30 2.05 -11.65 -3.06
CA THR A 30 1.90 -12.99 -2.46
C THR A 30 0.44 -13.38 -2.28
N PHE A 31 -0.45 -12.40 -2.24
CA PHE A 31 -1.88 -12.60 -2.10
C PHE A 31 -2.66 -11.42 -2.67
N ILE A 32 -3.79 -11.70 -3.32
CA ILE A 32 -4.81 -10.72 -3.69
C ILE A 32 -6.17 -11.41 -3.55
N GLY A 33 -7.05 -10.86 -2.71
CA GLY A 33 -8.40 -11.33 -2.47
C GLY A 33 -9.41 -10.24 -2.73
N ARG A 34 -10.53 -10.60 -3.37
CA ARG A 34 -11.63 -9.66 -3.64
C ARG A 34 -12.84 -9.97 -2.78
N TYR A 35 -13.64 -8.96 -2.53
CA TYR A 35 -14.93 -9.14 -1.84
C TYR A 35 -15.84 -10.13 -2.60
N GLY A 36 -15.82 -10.14 -3.93
CA GLY A 36 -16.62 -11.07 -4.74
C GLY A 36 -16.27 -12.55 -4.56
N ASP A 37 -15.07 -12.86 -4.04
CA ASP A 37 -14.62 -14.23 -3.80
C ASP A 37 -15.06 -14.75 -2.41
N ILE A 38 -15.61 -13.88 -1.55
CA ILE A 38 -16.07 -14.24 -0.21
C ILE A 38 -17.36 -15.06 -0.34
N PRO A 39 -17.40 -16.31 0.17
CA PRO A 39 -18.61 -17.10 0.17
C PRO A 39 -19.73 -16.43 1.00
N PRO A 40 -21.00 -16.56 0.61
CA PRO A 40 -22.11 -16.05 1.40
C PRO A 40 -22.07 -16.57 2.85
N GLN A 41 -22.11 -15.65 3.82
CA GLN A 41 -22.11 -15.98 5.24
C GLN A 41 -23.51 -15.82 5.84
N ASN A 42 -23.93 -16.82 6.63
CA ASN A 42 -25.23 -16.76 7.32
C ASN A 42 -25.29 -15.54 8.25
N GLY A 43 -26.35 -14.75 8.10
CA GLY A 43 -26.59 -13.57 8.94
C GLY A 43 -25.84 -12.30 8.51
N MET A 44 -25.06 -12.35 7.44
CA MET A 44 -24.48 -11.15 6.82
C MET A 44 -25.26 -10.76 5.56
N PRO A 45 -25.45 -9.46 5.29
CA PRO A 45 -26.00 -9.01 4.02
C PRO A 45 -25.08 -9.47 2.86
N PRO A 46 -25.64 -9.74 1.68
CA PRO A 46 -24.83 -10.04 0.51
C PRO A 46 -23.95 -8.83 0.15
N ILE A 47 -22.76 -9.10 -0.36
CA ILE A 47 -21.86 -8.08 -0.90
C ILE A 47 -22.53 -7.48 -2.14
N SER A 48 -22.58 -6.16 -2.21
CA SER A 48 -23.21 -5.47 -3.34
C SER A 48 -22.38 -5.63 -4.61
N GLU A 49 -23.03 -5.56 -5.78
CA GLU A 49 -22.35 -5.77 -7.07
C GLU A 49 -21.20 -4.78 -7.30
N ASP A 50 -21.32 -3.55 -6.82
CA ASP A 50 -20.29 -2.51 -6.91
C ASP A 50 -19.09 -2.76 -5.98
N GLU A 51 -19.26 -3.57 -4.94
CA GLU A 51 -18.18 -3.93 -4.02
C GLU A 51 -17.43 -5.19 -4.43
N LYS A 52 -18.01 -6.06 -5.28
CA LYS A 52 -17.40 -7.36 -5.62
C LYS A 52 -15.98 -7.27 -6.18
N ASN A 53 -15.69 -6.23 -6.96
CA ASN A 53 -14.36 -6.05 -7.56
C ASN A 53 -13.36 -5.38 -6.62
N LYS A 54 -13.80 -4.81 -5.50
CA LYS A 54 -12.92 -4.15 -4.54
C LYS A 54 -12.01 -5.17 -3.85
N ILE A 55 -10.84 -4.70 -3.44
CA ILE A 55 -9.85 -5.52 -2.75
C ILE A 55 -10.27 -5.71 -1.30
N GLU A 56 -10.46 -6.96 -0.88
CA GLU A 56 -10.66 -7.31 0.52
C GLU A 56 -9.35 -7.35 1.28
N ASN A 57 -8.30 -7.90 0.65
CA ASN A 57 -6.96 -7.90 1.20
C ASN A 57 -5.93 -8.17 0.08
N ILE A 58 -4.83 -7.43 0.08
CA ILE A 58 -3.70 -7.62 -0.82
C ILE A 58 -2.39 -7.59 -0.02
N CYS A 59 -1.39 -8.36 -0.45
CA CYS A 59 -0.10 -8.49 0.23
C CYS A 59 1.06 -8.35 -0.75
N LEU A 60 1.95 -7.39 -0.47
CA LEU A 60 3.19 -7.14 -1.22
C LEU A 60 4.38 -7.26 -0.27
N PRO A 61 5.24 -8.28 -0.38
CA PRO A 61 6.39 -8.47 0.50
C PRO A 61 7.54 -7.54 0.12
N ILE A 62 7.52 -6.30 0.62
CA ILE A 62 8.49 -5.26 0.25
C ILE A 62 9.88 -5.44 0.88
N ALA A 63 10.02 -6.27 1.92
CA ALA A 63 11.29 -6.68 2.52
C ALA A 63 11.18 -8.08 3.16
N GLU A 64 12.31 -8.68 3.55
CA GLU A 64 12.36 -10.04 4.13
C GLU A 64 11.41 -10.22 5.33
N GLU A 65 11.29 -9.20 6.18
CA GLU A 65 10.44 -9.23 7.37
C GLU A 65 9.26 -8.26 7.31
N THR A 66 9.02 -7.59 6.19
CA THR A 66 7.98 -6.56 6.05
C THR A 66 7.08 -6.82 4.85
N VAL A 67 5.78 -6.92 5.12
CA VAL A 67 4.74 -6.97 4.10
C VAL A 67 3.94 -5.68 4.16
N LEU A 68 3.80 -5.04 3.00
CA LEU A 68 2.82 -3.99 2.79
C LEU A 68 1.48 -4.66 2.47
N MET A 69 0.47 -4.36 3.26
CA MET A 69 -0.86 -4.93 3.13
C MET A 69 -1.88 -3.82 2.90
N GLY A 70 -3.03 -4.15 2.31
CA GLY A 70 -4.09 -3.17 2.17
C GLY A 70 -5.43 -3.74 1.71
N ALA A 71 -6.44 -2.87 1.74
CA ALA A 71 -7.80 -3.18 1.33
C ALA A 71 -8.55 -1.91 0.92
N ASP A 72 -9.61 -2.08 0.13
CA ASP A 72 -10.60 -1.06 -0.11
C ASP A 72 -11.66 -1.08 1.00
N VAL A 73 -12.00 0.08 1.54
CA VAL A 73 -13.09 0.15 2.53
C VAL A 73 -14.46 -0.05 1.89
N CYS A 74 -15.28 -0.86 2.56
CA CYS A 74 -16.63 -1.25 2.14
C CYS A 74 -17.64 -1.17 3.30
N GLY A 75 -18.92 -1.14 2.95
CA GLY A 75 -20.04 -1.20 3.89
C GLY A 75 -19.96 -0.18 5.04
N TYR A 76 -20.18 -0.67 6.27
CA TYR A 76 -20.21 0.19 7.47
C TYR A 76 -18.85 0.82 7.81
N MET A 77 -17.75 0.19 7.38
CA MET A 77 -16.41 0.71 7.64
C MET A 77 -16.17 2.01 6.88
N ALA A 78 -16.66 2.10 5.63
CA ALA A 78 -16.50 3.28 4.79
C ALA A 78 -17.05 4.56 5.44
N GLN A 79 -18.09 4.47 6.27
CA GLN A 79 -18.69 5.63 6.95
C GLN A 79 -17.82 6.20 8.08
N ASN A 80 -16.93 5.39 8.64
CA ASN A 80 -16.11 5.78 9.81
C ASN A 80 -14.62 5.94 9.47
N THR A 81 -14.23 5.66 8.22
CA THR A 81 -12.84 5.78 7.79
C THR A 81 -12.52 7.22 7.41
N VAL A 82 -11.54 7.79 8.09
CA VAL A 82 -11.01 9.13 7.80
C VAL A 82 -9.70 8.99 7.06
N PHE A 83 -9.65 9.51 5.84
CA PHE A 83 -8.45 9.55 5.02
C PHE A 83 -7.67 10.84 5.29
N GLY A 84 -6.34 10.74 5.35
CA GLY A 84 -5.47 11.88 5.63
C GLY A 84 -4.00 11.55 5.46
N ASN A 85 -3.16 12.55 5.70
CA ASN A 85 -1.69 12.48 5.58
C ASN A 85 -1.01 12.10 6.91
N ASN A 86 -1.70 11.34 7.76
CA ASN A 86 -1.28 11.04 9.13
C ASN A 86 -0.34 9.83 9.23
N PHE A 87 -0.01 9.16 8.12
CA PHE A 87 0.96 8.07 8.09
C PHE A 87 1.89 8.22 6.90
N SER A 88 3.19 8.03 7.10
CA SER A 88 4.19 7.96 6.04
C SER A 88 4.94 6.64 6.17
N LEU A 89 5.32 6.05 5.05
CA LEU A 89 6.25 4.92 5.06
C LEU A 89 7.65 5.45 4.79
N TYR A 90 8.55 5.21 5.75
CA TYR A 90 9.97 5.52 5.63
C TYR A 90 10.68 4.28 5.09
N ILE A 91 11.48 4.46 4.03
CA ILE A 91 12.20 3.36 3.39
C ILE A 91 13.69 3.65 3.49
N GLU A 92 14.42 2.72 4.09
CA GLU A 92 15.88 2.70 4.08
C GLU A 92 16.36 1.79 2.95
N ALA A 93 17.34 2.26 2.18
CA ALA A 93 17.92 1.53 1.05
C ALA A 93 19.36 1.12 1.38
N ASP A 94 19.76 -0.07 0.94
CA ASP A 94 21.11 -0.60 1.23
C ASP A 94 22.21 0.08 0.39
N SER A 95 21.81 0.80 -0.67
CA SER A 95 22.75 1.49 -1.56
C SER A 95 22.14 2.71 -2.24
N ARG A 96 23.01 3.61 -2.73
CA ARG A 96 22.59 4.75 -3.56
C ARG A 96 21.83 4.34 -4.81
N GLY A 97 22.29 3.29 -5.50
CA GLY A 97 21.63 2.83 -6.72
C GLY A 97 20.23 2.28 -6.47
N GLU A 98 20.01 1.64 -5.32
CA GLU A 98 18.67 1.24 -4.89
C GLU A 98 17.80 2.43 -4.51
N ALA A 99 18.34 3.39 -3.75
CA ALA A 99 17.65 4.62 -3.41
C ALA A 99 17.19 5.38 -4.67
N ASP A 100 18.08 5.54 -5.66
CA ASP A 100 17.78 6.20 -6.93
C ASP A 100 16.67 5.47 -7.71
N ARG A 101 16.71 4.13 -7.76
CA ARG A 101 15.69 3.29 -8.41
C ARG A 101 14.33 3.43 -7.73
N LEU A 102 14.28 3.27 -6.41
CA LEU A 102 13.05 3.35 -5.63
C LEU A 102 12.44 4.75 -5.72
N PHE A 103 13.27 5.80 -5.57
CA PHE A 103 12.80 7.17 -5.69
C PHE A 103 12.25 7.45 -7.09
N ALA A 104 12.95 7.05 -8.17
CA ALA A 104 12.44 7.23 -9.53
C ALA A 104 11.10 6.52 -9.76
N GLY A 105 10.95 5.28 -9.28
CA GLY A 105 9.68 4.55 -9.39
C GLY A 105 8.56 5.20 -8.59
N LEU A 106 8.81 5.49 -7.31
CA LEU A 106 7.81 6.01 -6.38
C LEU A 106 7.41 7.47 -6.63
N SER A 107 8.27 8.26 -7.28
CA SER A 107 7.98 9.66 -7.61
C SER A 107 7.28 9.86 -8.95
N THR A 108 7.13 8.82 -9.77
CA THR A 108 6.53 8.95 -11.13
C THR A 108 5.06 9.34 -11.06
N GLU A 109 4.28 8.65 -10.23
CA GLU A 109 2.84 8.93 -10.01
C GLU A 109 2.56 9.39 -8.57
N GLY A 110 3.60 9.42 -7.72
CA GLY A 110 3.50 9.87 -6.33
C GLY A 110 3.77 11.36 -6.16
N ARG A 111 3.43 11.89 -4.98
CA ARG A 111 3.74 13.27 -4.61
C ARG A 111 5.05 13.34 -3.82
N VAL A 112 6.07 13.95 -4.40
CA VAL A 112 7.33 14.23 -3.69
C VAL A 112 7.10 15.36 -2.68
N THR A 113 7.20 15.04 -1.40
CA THR A 113 7.12 16.00 -0.28
C THR A 113 8.49 16.43 0.22
N MET A 114 9.47 15.52 0.15
CA MET A 114 10.88 15.80 0.42
C MET A 114 11.74 15.16 -0.67
N PRO A 115 12.60 15.92 -1.36
CA PRO A 115 13.58 15.34 -2.27
C PRO A 115 14.55 14.41 -1.54
N MET A 116 15.16 13.47 -2.26
CA MET A 116 16.23 12.64 -1.71
C MET A 116 17.37 13.51 -1.18
N SER A 117 17.85 13.18 0.03
CA SER A 117 18.96 13.89 0.66
C SER A 117 19.90 12.92 1.37
N GLU A 118 21.17 13.29 1.46
CA GLU A 118 22.15 12.54 2.24
C GLU A 118 22.11 13.02 3.69
N ALA A 119 21.85 12.09 4.61
CA ALA A 119 22.03 12.32 6.04
C ALA A 119 23.40 11.81 6.48
N HIS A 120 23.88 12.31 7.62
CA HIS A 120 25.19 11.95 8.17
C HIS A 120 25.33 10.46 8.54
N TRP A 121 24.21 9.73 8.60
CA TRP A 121 24.14 8.30 8.95
C TRP A 121 23.62 7.42 7.80
N GLY A 122 23.44 7.95 6.59
CA GLY A 122 22.96 7.18 5.45
C GLY A 122 22.30 8.02 4.37
N ILE A 123 22.00 7.42 3.22
CA ILE A 123 21.16 8.05 2.20
C ILE A 123 19.71 7.84 2.63
N ILE A 124 18.99 8.95 2.86
CA ILE A 124 17.61 8.91 3.32
C ILE A 124 16.71 9.41 2.21
N LEU A 125 15.66 8.63 1.95
CA LEU A 125 14.53 9.04 1.13
C LEU A 125 13.29 9.08 2.01
N GLU A 126 12.83 10.29 2.32
CA GLU A 126 11.46 10.49 2.79
C GLU A 126 10.59 10.79 1.56
N CYS A 127 10.28 9.74 0.80
CA CYS A 127 9.15 9.82 -0.10
C CYS A 127 7.91 9.62 0.78
N LEU A 128 7.09 10.64 0.97
CA LEU A 128 5.71 10.34 1.36
C LEU A 128 5.16 9.46 0.23
N LEU A 129 5.00 8.17 0.51
CA LEU A 129 4.17 7.25 -0.28
C LEU A 129 2.69 7.68 -0.29
N ILE A 130 2.38 8.85 0.27
CA ILE A 130 1.04 9.38 0.40
C ILE A 130 0.65 10.06 -0.90
N SER A 131 -0.51 9.61 -1.39
CA SER A 131 -1.29 10.19 -2.47
C SER A 131 -0.77 9.77 -3.85
N LEU A 132 -0.94 8.48 -4.17
CA LEU A 132 -1.80 8.19 -5.32
C LEU A 132 -3.20 8.67 -4.91
N VAL A 133 -3.45 9.97 -5.15
CA VAL A 133 -4.70 10.72 -4.89
C VAL A 133 -5.37 10.45 -3.55
#